data_AF-A0AA42ZS53-F1
#
_entry.id   AF-A0AA42ZS53-F1
#
_cell.length_a   1.000
_cell.length_b   1.000
_cell.length_c   1.000
_cell.angle_alpha   90.00
_cell.angle_beta   90.00
_cell.angle_gamma   90.00
#
_symmetry.space_group_name_H-M   'P 1'
#
loop_
_entity.id
_entity.type
_entity.pdbx_description
1 polymer ?
#
loop_
_entity_poly.entity_id
_entity_poly.type
_entity_poly.pdbx_seq_one_letter_code
_entity_poly.pdbx_strand_id
1 'polypeptide(L)' 'RPAGAERWNGPYLKKAESLIDPWGNPYVYRHPGDHGEYDLYSLGKDGREGGEGENQDLTNW' A
#
# COMPACT_ATOMS: atom_id res chain seq x y z
N ARG A 1 10.53 -7.43 17.87
CA ARG A 1 9.20 -6.97 18.34
C ARG A 1 9.32 -5.49 18.69
N PRO A 2 8.48 -4.61 18.12
CA PRO A 2 8.47 -3.19 18.48
C PRO A 2 8.14 -2.97 19.95
N ALA A 3 8.69 -1.92 20.56
CA ALA A 3 8.33 -1.53 21.92
C ALA A 3 6.83 -1.16 21.99
N GLY A 4 6.14 -1.62 23.03
CA GLY A 4 4.68 -1.42 23.20
C GLY A 4 3.79 -2.43 22.45
N ALA A 5 4.37 -3.32 21.65
CA ALA A 5 3.61 -4.28 20.85
C ALA A 5 3.36 -5.63 21.55
N GLU A 6 3.15 -5.65 22.87
CA GLU A 6 2.10 -6.42 23.57
C GLU A 6 1.69 -7.83 23.10
N ARG A 7 1.00 -7.83 21.96
CA ARG A 7 0.30 -8.96 21.35
C ARG A 7 0.77 -9.25 19.92
N TRP A 8 1.85 -8.60 19.49
CA TRP A 8 2.42 -8.78 18.16
C TRP A 8 3.15 -10.11 18.06
N ASN A 9 2.63 -10.99 17.21
CA ASN A 9 3.14 -12.35 16.98
C ASN A 9 4.05 -12.46 15.74
N GLY A 10 4.60 -11.33 15.29
CA GLY A 10 5.53 -11.28 14.16
C GLY A 10 5.07 -10.33 13.07
N PRO A 11 5.91 -10.12 12.05
CA PRO A 11 5.60 -9.18 10.99
C PRO A 11 4.37 -9.65 10.21
N TYR A 12 3.44 -8.74 9.95
CA TYR A 12 2.22 -9.01 9.16
C TYR A 12 2.54 -9.41 7.72
N LEU A 13 3.77 -9.13 7.26
CA LEU A 13 4.28 -9.46 5.95
C LEU A 13 5.59 -10.23 6.10
N LYS A 14 5.77 -11.28 5.30
CA LYS A 14 7.04 -12.04 5.29
C LYS A 14 8.19 -11.24 4.68
N LYS A 15 7.89 -10.42 3.67
CA LYS A 15 8.82 -9.47 3.04
C LYS A 15 8.03 -8.21 2.70
N ALA A 16 8.43 -7.04 3.19
CA ALA A 16 7.78 -5.80 2.81
C ALA A 16 7.91 -5.55 1.29
N GLU A 17 9.05 -5.95 0.72
CA GLU A 17 9.35 -5.91 -0.72
C GLU A 17 8.43 -6.79 -1.58
N SER A 18 7.54 -7.61 -1.00
CA SER A 18 6.55 -8.36 -1.78
C SER A 18 5.25 -7.57 -2.02
N LEU A 19 5.10 -6.40 -1.39
CA LEU A 19 4.00 -5.48 -1.70
C LEU A 19 4.34 -4.64 -2.92
N ILE A 20 4.43 -5.33 -4.06
CA ILE A 20 4.65 -4.74 -5.36
C ILE A 20 3.40 -4.98 -6.20
N ASP A 21 2.96 -3.97 -6.91
CA ASP A 21 1.83 -4.04 -7.83
C ASP A 21 2.19 -4.79 -9.13
N PRO A 22 1.22 -5.04 -10.03
CA PRO A 22 1.47 -5.75 -11.28
C PRO A 22 2.51 -5.09 -12.21
N TRP A 23 2.83 -3.81 -12.01
CA TRP A 23 3.75 -3.04 -12.85
C TRP A 23 5.14 -2.89 -12.23
N GLY A 24 5.37 -3.45 -11.04
CA GLY A 24 6.66 -3.38 -10.37
C GLY A 24 6.80 -2.20 -9.40
N ASN A 25 5.74 -1.43 -9.16
CA ASN A 25 5.75 -0.30 -8.24
C ASN A 25 5.34 -0.74 -6.83
N PRO A 26 5.93 -0.18 -5.76
CA PRO A 26 5.51 -0.47 -4.40
C PRO A 26 4.11 0.11 -4.12
N TYR A 27 3.27 -0.64 -3.41
CA TYR A 27 1.99 -0.10 -2.92
C TYR A 27 2.23 1.06 -1.96
N VAL A 28 1.39 2.09 -2.08
CA VAL A 28 1.39 3.25 -1.19
C VAL A 28 0.44 2.96 -0.03
N TYR A 29 0.99 2.95 1.18
CA TYR A 29 0.22 2.88 2.42
C TYR A 29 0.27 4.23 3.14
N ARG A 30 -0.89 4.75 3.54
CA ARG A 30 -1.05 6.01 4.26
C ARG A 30 -1.95 5.80 5.48
N HIS A 31 -1.49 6.29 6.63
CA HIS A 31 -2.26 6.32 7.88
C HIS A 31 -1.88 7.58 8.69
N PRO A 32 -2.84 8.43 9.07
CA PRO A 32 -4.28 8.34 8.77
C PRO A 32 -4.57 8.48 7.26
N GLY A 33 -5.55 7.74 6.76
CA GLY A 33 -5.98 7.82 5.35
C GLY A 33 -6.77 9.09 5.06
N ASP A 34 -6.83 9.47 3.79
CA ASP A 34 -7.70 10.56 3.31
C ASP A 34 -9.14 10.07 3.09
N HIS A 35 -9.32 8.77 2.80
CA HIS A 35 -10.63 8.17 2.49
C HIS A 35 -11.16 7.27 3.63
N GLY A 36 -10.40 7.11 4.70
CA GLY A 36 -10.78 6.28 5.85
C GLY A 36 -9.69 6.24 6.92
N GLU A 37 -9.69 5.18 7.74
CA GLU A 37 -8.65 4.99 8.76
C GLU A 37 -7.27 4.83 8.13
N TYR A 38 -7.20 4.17 6.97
CA TYR A 38 -5.99 4.01 6.17
C TYR A 38 -6.34 3.97 4.69
N ASP A 39 -5.38 4.38 3.87
CA ASP A 39 -5.42 4.23 2.43
C ASP A 39 -4.29 3.29 1.99
N LEU A 40 -4.65 2.32 1.15
CA LEU A 40 -3.72 1.42 0.49
C LEU A 40 -4.03 1.40 -1.00
N TYR A 41 -3.12 1.93 -1.82
CA TYR A 41 -3.36 2.08 -3.24
C TYR A 41 -2.09 1.88 -4.09
N SER A 42 -2.27 1.56 -5.37
CA SER A 42 -1.21 1.50 -6.39
C SER A 42 -1.43 2.63 -7.40
N LEU A 43 -0.34 3.23 -7.85
CA LEU A 43 -0.33 4.37 -8.79
C LEU A 43 -0.38 3.93 -10.27
N GLY A 44 -0.87 2.72 -10.53
CA GLY A 44 -0.89 2.16 -11.87
C GLY A 44 0.50 1.97 -12.48
N LYS A 45 0.52 1.83 -13.81
CA LYS A 45 1.73 1.59 -14.60
C LYS A 45 2.71 2.75 -14.64
N ASP A 46 2.22 3.99 -14.63
CA ASP A 46 3.05 5.19 -14.76
C ASP A 46 3.62 5.67 -13.42
N GLY A 47 3.15 5.11 -12.30
CA GLY A 47 3.62 5.44 -10.96
C GLY A 47 3.24 6.86 -10.55
N ARG A 48 2.13 7.39 -11.09
CA ARG A 48 1.64 8.75 -10.80
C ARG A 48 0.17 8.69 -10.41
N GLU A 49 -0.20 9.65 -9.57
CA GLU A 49 -1.58 9.86 -9.16
C GLU A 49 -2.46 10.27 -10.36
N GLY A 50 -3.63 9.63 -10.47
CA GLY A 50 -4.58 9.80 -11.55
C GLY A 50 -4.46 8.74 -12.64
N GLY A 51 -4.43 9.19 -13.90
CA GLY A 51 -4.34 8.33 -15.08
C GLY A 51 -5.65 7.69 -15.52
N GLU A 52 -5.60 7.04 -16.68
CA GLU A 52 -6.70 6.28 -17.27
C GLU A 52 -6.19 4.92 -17.78
N GLY A 53 -7.08 3.92 -17.82
CA GLY A 53 -6.72 2.57 -18.28
C GLY A 53 -5.67 1.92 -17.37
N GLU A 54 -4.53 1.50 -17.94
CA GLU A 54 -3.45 0.86 -17.17
C GLU A 54 -2.69 1.82 -16.24
N ASN A 55 -2.84 3.13 -16.45
CA ASN A 55 -2.23 4.15 -15.59
C ASN A 55 -3.18 4.58 -14.46
N GLN A 56 -4.39 4.03 -14.41
CA GLN A 56 -5.35 4.41 -13.38
C GLN A 56 -4.90 3.91 -12.00
N ASP A 57 -5.02 4.78 -11.00
CA ASP A 57 -4.84 4.42 -9.60
C ASP A 57 -5.79 3.27 -9.18
N LEU A 58 -5.23 2.27 -8.50
CA LEU A 58 -5.97 1.16 -7.89
C LEU A 58 -6.09 1.38 -6.39
N THR A 59 -7.29 1.68 -5.92
CA THR A 59 -7.58 2.10 -4.54
C THR A 59 -8.34 1.03 -3.76
N ASN A 60 -8.25 1.05 -2.42
CA ASN A 60 -8.97 0.09 -1.55
C ASN A 60 -10.39 0.55 -1.13
N TRP A 61 -10.82 1.72 -1.58
CA TRP A 61 -12.13 2.31 -1.30
C TRP A 61 -12.97 2.38 -2.58
#